data_AF-A0A834YXM8-F1
#
_entry.id   AF-A0A834YXM8-F1
#
_cell.length_a   1.000
_cell.length_b   1.000
_cell.length_c   1.000
_cell.angle_alpha   90.00
_cell.angle_beta   90.00
_cell.angle_gamma   90.00
#
_symmetry.space_group_name_H-M   'P 1'
#
loop_
_entity.id
_entity.type
_entity.pdbx_description
1 polymer ?
#
loop_
_entity_poly.entity_id
_entity_poly.type
_entity_poly.pdbx_seq_one_letter_code
_entity_poly.pdbx_strand_id
1 'polypeptide(L)'
;MLEYGVKLELEHYSCIVDLLGRAFIEMMLIYPSAIIWGSLLSSCRLHAKNVISSSPYCQPYLTAIFSQLLWRTEDVKIGVQDLLACTLHLVLIAYLHTHKVPFRATDCLQLSCLLPLTELANKKSEELRIVDCGELKALFNGVSLQHLASIRHLEISGCPLLVSLSNEDVGLPTKLEYLTIDGCHNLEKLPQGLYNLMFLRELKIRGCKSLVSIPEGMIHNSMPLTHLVISECHSLTSFPRGGLPTTLKYLGIYDCINLESLPEDLKNLTSLSSLTINKCPCLVSFAEGGLPSMLDYLRIDDCMNVRSLLKDLYSLTCLNHLKIWNCPSLVSFSEEEIPTTTILREVSIYNCKNLGSLPNWMYNLTSLQKLTLNHCPSLVSFPERKLPINLEYLEIINCKNLEPLFEWGLHKLTSLRHLEIGGYTDVVSFPEWLLPTTITRIILNDMPNLESLPKDLHNLTSLEELHIYQCYKLASLPEKGLPTMLLHLSIQYCPMLIQRCMKKIGADWNKIAYIPQIEIDGKYIV
;
A
#
# COMPACT_ATOMS: atom_id res chain seq x y z
N MET A 1 -38.96 43.42 -18.69
CA MET A 1 -38.85 44.59 -17.78
C MET A 1 -39.37 44.12 -16.43
N LEU A 2 -38.48 44.03 -15.44
CA LEU A 2 -38.29 45.04 -14.39
C LEU A 2 -39.51 45.10 -13.48
N GLU A 3 -39.44 44.46 -12.31
CA GLU A 3 -40.23 44.94 -11.17
C GLU A 3 -39.56 44.76 -9.80
N TYR A 4 -38.46 43.99 -9.68
CA TYR A 4 -37.79 43.83 -8.37
C TYR A 4 -36.28 44.12 -8.33
N GLY A 5 -35.66 44.55 -9.43
CA GLY A 5 -34.28 45.08 -9.38
C GLY A 5 -33.21 44.13 -8.81
N VAL A 6 -33.44 42.82 -8.76
CA VAL A 6 -32.47 41.85 -8.25
C VAL A 6 -31.52 41.42 -9.36
N LYS A 7 -30.21 41.57 -9.12
CA LYS A 7 -29.15 40.97 -9.94
C LYS A 7 -29.03 39.50 -9.52
N LEU A 8 -29.31 38.57 -10.43
CA LEU A 8 -29.26 37.14 -10.14
C LEU A 8 -27.81 36.66 -9.99
N GLU A 9 -27.36 36.53 -8.74
CA GLU A 9 -26.10 35.89 -8.36
C GLU A 9 -26.25 34.37 -8.12
N LEU A 10 -25.13 33.64 -8.07
CA LEU A 10 -25.02 32.17 -8.05
C LEU A 10 -25.94 31.49 -7.00
N GLU A 11 -26.15 32.17 -5.88
CA GLU A 11 -26.92 31.74 -4.71
C GLU A 11 -28.43 31.65 -5.01
N HIS A 12 -28.92 32.46 -5.96
CA HIS A 12 -30.31 32.42 -6.42
C HIS A 12 -30.60 31.19 -7.28
N TYR A 13 -29.60 30.63 -7.97
CA TYR A 13 -29.75 29.42 -8.77
C TYR A 13 -29.81 28.16 -7.90
N SER A 14 -29.02 28.11 -6.83
CA SER A 14 -29.14 27.06 -5.81
C SER A 14 -30.49 27.12 -5.10
N CYS A 15 -31.00 28.33 -4.79
CA CYS A 15 -32.34 28.50 -4.24
C CYS A 15 -33.44 28.08 -5.22
N ILE A 16 -33.32 28.37 -6.52
CA ILE A 16 -34.32 27.95 -7.52
C ILE A 16 -34.32 26.42 -7.70
N VAL A 17 -33.15 25.77 -7.67
CA VAL A 17 -33.03 24.31 -7.72
C VAL A 17 -33.59 23.66 -6.44
N ASP A 18 -33.35 24.26 -5.27
CA ASP A 18 -33.91 23.78 -4.00
C ASP A 18 -35.43 24.03 -3.91
N LEU A 19 -35.92 25.17 -4.41
CA LEU A 19 -37.35 25.51 -4.45
C LEU A 19 -38.11 24.62 -5.45
N LEU A 20 -37.51 24.32 -6.61
CA LEU A 20 -38.06 23.38 -7.58
C LEU A 20 -38.00 21.94 -7.07
N GLY A 21 -36.95 21.57 -6.33
CA GLY A 21 -36.86 20.28 -5.64
C GLY A 21 -37.92 20.12 -4.55
N ARG A 22 -38.14 21.14 -3.72
CA ARG A 22 -39.13 21.13 -2.63
C ARG A 22 -40.57 21.19 -3.13
N ALA A 23 -40.86 22.00 -4.14
CA ALA A 23 -42.17 22.02 -4.79
C ALA A 23 -42.52 20.67 -5.42
N PHE A 24 -41.52 19.91 -5.90
CA PHE A 24 -41.74 18.58 -6.47
C PHE A 24 -41.98 17.48 -5.43
N ILE A 25 -41.40 17.61 -4.22
CA ILE A 25 -41.68 16.70 -3.09
C ILE A 25 -43.12 16.88 -2.60
N GLU A 26 -43.66 18.10 -2.61
CA GLU A 26 -45.06 18.36 -2.26
C GLU A 26 -46.06 18.03 -3.39
N MET A 27 -45.67 18.11 -4.66
CA MET A 27 -46.58 17.91 -5.82
C MET A 27 -46.73 16.46 -6.29
N MET A 28 -46.20 15.46 -5.58
CA MET A 28 -46.40 14.03 -5.88
C MET A 28 -47.88 13.55 -5.89
N LEU A 29 -48.84 14.44 -5.62
CA LEU A 29 -50.28 14.15 -5.64
C LEU A 29 -51.08 14.81 -6.77
N ILE A 30 -50.47 15.59 -7.69
CA ILE A 30 -51.25 16.27 -8.75
C ILE A 30 -50.54 16.17 -10.12
N TYR A 31 -51.25 15.61 -11.11
CA TYR A 31 -50.88 15.67 -12.54
C TYR A 31 -50.87 17.14 -13.02
N PRO A 32 -49.72 17.73 -13.40
CA PRO A 32 -49.71 19.12 -13.85
C PRO A 32 -50.33 19.24 -15.25
N SER A 33 -51.15 20.27 -15.47
CA SER A 33 -51.76 20.52 -16.78
C SER A 33 -50.74 21.03 -17.80
N ALA A 34 -51.04 20.85 -19.09
CA ALA A 34 -50.20 21.26 -20.23
C ALA A 34 -49.78 22.74 -20.22
N ILE A 35 -50.52 23.59 -19.49
CA ILE A 35 -50.26 25.04 -19.36
C ILE A 35 -49.02 25.31 -18.50
N ILE A 36 -48.80 24.53 -17.44
CA ILE A 36 -47.64 24.66 -16.55
C ILE A 36 -46.38 24.21 -17.28
N TRP A 37 -46.45 23.08 -17.99
CA TRP A 37 -45.36 22.57 -18.82
C TRP A 37 -45.03 23.48 -20.01
N GLY A 38 -46.05 24.02 -20.68
CA GLY A 38 -45.87 25.00 -21.76
C GLY A 38 -45.21 26.29 -21.29
N SER A 39 -45.46 26.71 -20.05
CA SER A 39 -44.84 27.90 -19.45
C SER A 39 -43.38 27.65 -19.06
N LEU A 40 -43.07 26.47 -18.51
CA LEU A 40 -41.69 26.06 -18.19
C LEU A 40 -40.83 25.94 -19.47
N LEU A 41 -41.35 25.27 -20.50
CA LEU A 41 -40.68 25.11 -21.81
C LEU A 41 -40.51 26.44 -22.53
N SER A 42 -41.47 27.35 -22.43
CA SER A 42 -41.36 28.72 -22.99
C SER A 42 -40.30 29.54 -22.27
N SER A 43 -40.15 29.38 -20.96
CA SER A 43 -39.08 30.02 -20.18
C SER A 43 -37.70 29.49 -20.58
N CYS A 44 -37.56 28.16 -20.75
CA CYS A 44 -36.34 27.54 -21.29
C CYS A 44 -36.03 28.00 -22.73
N ARG A 45 -37.04 28.20 -23.58
CA ARG A 45 -36.89 28.69 -24.97
C ARG A 45 -36.43 30.15 -25.03
N LEU A 46 -36.94 31.01 -24.15
CA LEU A 46 -36.50 32.40 -24.00
C LEU A 46 -35.06 32.48 -23.48
N HIS A 47 -34.67 31.59 -22.58
CA HIS A 47 -33.31 31.51 -22.05
C HIS A 47 -32.31 30.92 -23.07
N ALA A 48 -32.71 29.90 -23.83
CA ALA A 48 -31.94 29.36 -24.94
C ALA A 48 -31.64 30.45 -25.97
N LYS A 49 -32.61 31.33 -26.29
CA LYS A 49 -32.39 32.46 -27.22
C LYS A 49 -31.29 33.43 -26.77
N ASN A 50 -31.13 33.65 -25.45
CA ASN A 50 -30.09 34.53 -24.91
C ASN A 50 -28.71 33.85 -24.81
N VAL A 51 -28.65 32.51 -24.66
CA VAL A 51 -27.41 31.74 -24.72
C VAL A 51 -26.95 31.54 -26.17
N ILE A 52 -27.89 31.33 -27.11
CA ILE A 52 -27.66 31.14 -28.54
C ILE A 52 -27.00 32.36 -29.20
N SER A 53 -27.27 33.59 -28.72
CA SER A 53 -26.63 34.81 -29.24
C SER A 53 -25.13 34.95 -28.91
N SER A 54 -24.55 34.02 -28.13
CA SER A 54 -23.15 34.08 -27.67
C SER A 54 -22.23 32.99 -28.22
N SER A 55 -22.75 31.99 -28.95
CA SER A 55 -21.91 30.92 -29.55
C SER A 55 -22.53 30.32 -30.82
N PRO A 56 -21.95 30.55 -32.02
CA PRO A 56 -22.46 30.01 -33.28
C PRO A 56 -22.31 28.48 -33.42
N TYR A 57 -21.65 27.81 -32.47
CA TYR A 57 -21.40 26.36 -32.49
C TYR A 57 -22.50 25.53 -31.83
N CYS A 58 -23.34 26.12 -30.97
CA CYS A 58 -24.44 25.41 -30.29
C CYS A 58 -25.72 25.32 -31.14
N GLN A 59 -25.81 26.10 -32.22
CA GLN A 59 -27.04 26.29 -33.00
C GLN A 59 -27.51 25.04 -33.76
N PRO A 60 -26.65 24.25 -34.44
CA PRO A 60 -27.10 23.04 -35.13
C PRO A 60 -27.56 21.93 -34.17
N TYR A 61 -26.92 21.85 -33.00
CA TYR A 61 -27.12 20.78 -32.02
C TYR A 61 -28.36 20.99 -31.14
N LEU A 62 -28.61 22.23 -30.72
CA LEU A 62 -29.87 22.57 -30.08
C LEU A 62 -31.04 22.41 -31.05
N THR A 63 -30.86 22.74 -32.34
CA THR A 63 -31.89 22.52 -33.36
C THR A 63 -32.18 21.03 -33.57
N ALA A 64 -31.16 20.15 -33.50
CA ALA A 64 -31.32 18.69 -33.59
C ALA A 64 -32.00 18.06 -32.35
N ILE A 65 -31.67 18.55 -31.14
CA ILE A 65 -32.30 18.08 -29.89
C ILE A 65 -33.74 18.61 -29.80
N PHE A 66 -33.97 19.88 -30.12
CA PHE A 66 -35.32 20.45 -30.17
C PHE A 66 -36.17 19.83 -31.27
N SER A 67 -35.61 19.47 -32.43
CA SER A 67 -36.36 18.76 -33.47
C SER A 67 -36.69 17.32 -33.08
N GLN A 68 -35.79 16.61 -32.38
CA GLN A 68 -36.10 15.28 -31.81
C GLN A 68 -37.12 15.31 -30.66
N LEU A 69 -37.11 16.38 -29.85
CA LEU A 69 -38.11 16.60 -28.80
C LEU A 69 -39.47 17.03 -29.38
N LEU A 70 -39.51 17.93 -30.37
CA LEU A 70 -40.76 18.36 -31.03
C LEU A 70 -41.44 17.21 -31.77
N TRP A 71 -40.67 16.34 -32.44
CA TRP A 71 -41.22 15.21 -33.18
C TRP A 71 -41.77 14.11 -32.27
N ARG A 72 -41.36 14.06 -31.00
CA ARG A 72 -41.88 13.10 -30.01
C ARG A 72 -43.03 13.64 -29.17
N THR A 73 -43.27 14.96 -29.17
CA THR A 73 -44.40 15.55 -28.44
C THR A 73 -45.73 15.51 -29.17
N GLU A 74 -45.75 15.24 -30.48
CA GLU A 74 -47.01 15.18 -31.24
C GLU A 74 -47.73 13.82 -31.14
N ASP A 75 -47.09 12.73 -30.72
CA ASP A 75 -47.76 11.41 -30.66
C ASP A 75 -47.30 10.43 -29.57
N VAL A 76 -46.47 10.85 -28.60
CA VAL A 76 -46.04 9.93 -27.52
C VAL A 76 -46.18 10.59 -26.15
N LYS A 77 -46.86 9.89 -25.24
CA LYS A 77 -46.82 10.16 -23.79
C LYS A 77 -45.37 9.96 -23.30
N ILE A 78 -44.54 10.99 -23.42
CA ILE A 78 -43.21 10.99 -22.80
C ILE A 78 -43.43 11.06 -21.29
N GLY A 79 -42.87 10.10 -20.55
CA GLY A 79 -43.00 10.05 -19.10
C GLY A 79 -42.32 11.25 -18.44
N VAL A 80 -42.89 11.75 -17.35
CA VAL A 80 -42.34 12.88 -16.57
C VAL A 80 -40.89 12.61 -16.11
N GLN A 81 -40.53 11.33 -15.92
CA GLN A 81 -39.17 10.90 -15.58
C GLN A 81 -38.16 11.11 -16.73
N ASP A 82 -38.57 10.90 -17.98
CA ASP A 82 -37.69 11.07 -19.15
C ASP A 82 -37.38 12.55 -19.40
N LEU A 83 -38.38 13.42 -19.19
CA LEU A 83 -38.19 14.87 -19.31
C LEU A 83 -37.31 15.43 -18.17
N LEU A 84 -37.48 14.93 -16.94
CA LEU A 84 -36.67 15.32 -15.77
C LEU A 84 -35.18 14.98 -16.00
N ALA A 85 -34.92 13.77 -16.52
CA ALA A 85 -33.58 13.33 -16.87
C ALA A 85 -32.95 14.29 -17.88
N CYS A 86 -33.66 14.64 -18.97
CA CYS A 86 -33.14 15.54 -20.00
C CYS A 86 -32.84 16.97 -19.50
N THR A 87 -33.62 17.52 -18.57
CA THR A 87 -33.34 18.85 -18.00
C THR A 87 -32.15 18.86 -17.03
N LEU A 88 -32.01 17.81 -16.21
CA LEU A 88 -30.84 17.66 -15.33
C LEU A 88 -29.56 17.44 -16.17
N HIS A 89 -29.68 16.70 -17.27
CA HIS A 89 -28.61 16.49 -18.25
C HIS A 89 -28.05 17.81 -18.80
N LEU A 90 -28.91 18.76 -19.20
CA LEU A 90 -28.47 20.02 -19.80
C LEU A 90 -27.77 20.95 -18.80
N VAL A 91 -28.20 20.95 -17.53
CA VAL A 91 -27.59 21.75 -16.46
C VAL A 91 -26.24 21.18 -16.04
N LEU A 92 -26.12 19.85 -15.94
CA LEU A 92 -24.86 19.18 -15.62
C LEU A 92 -23.81 19.37 -16.73
N ILE A 93 -24.22 19.26 -18.00
CA ILE A 93 -23.36 19.51 -19.17
C ILE A 93 -22.82 20.93 -19.15
N ALA A 94 -23.67 21.93 -18.88
CA ALA A 94 -23.26 23.33 -18.83
C ALA A 94 -22.23 23.60 -17.72
N TYR A 95 -22.42 23.00 -16.54
CA TYR A 95 -21.54 23.16 -15.37
C TYR A 95 -20.17 22.49 -15.57
N LEU A 96 -20.16 21.25 -16.10
CA LEU A 96 -18.94 20.49 -16.40
C LEU A 96 -18.10 21.17 -17.49
N HIS A 97 -18.76 21.80 -18.48
CA HIS A 97 -18.09 22.51 -19.57
C HIS A 97 -17.30 23.75 -19.10
N THR A 98 -17.73 24.40 -18.01
CA THR A 98 -17.13 25.65 -17.53
C THR A 98 -15.96 25.48 -16.56
N HIS A 99 -15.79 24.36 -15.86
CA HIS A 99 -14.92 24.33 -14.65
C HIS A 99 -13.81 23.26 -14.59
N LYS A 100 -13.56 22.46 -15.65
CA LYS A 100 -12.51 21.40 -15.66
C LYS A 100 -12.58 20.45 -14.43
N VAL A 101 -13.76 20.23 -13.88
CA VAL A 101 -13.96 19.38 -12.70
C VAL A 101 -13.87 17.91 -13.13
N PRO A 102 -13.17 17.03 -12.39
CA PRO A 102 -13.16 15.60 -12.68
C PRO A 102 -14.59 15.04 -12.74
N PHE A 103 -14.87 14.21 -13.74
CA PHE A 103 -16.20 13.66 -13.93
C PHE A 103 -16.38 12.45 -13.00
N ARG A 104 -17.32 12.57 -12.06
CA ARG A 104 -17.69 11.50 -11.12
C ARG A 104 -19.08 10.98 -11.46
N ALA A 105 -19.16 9.71 -11.82
CA ALA A 105 -20.41 8.97 -12.01
C ALA A 105 -20.69 8.18 -10.72
N THR A 106 -21.87 8.39 -10.11
CA THR A 106 -22.34 7.66 -8.92
C THR A 106 -23.69 7.01 -9.19
N ASP A 107 -23.96 5.84 -8.59
CA ASP A 107 -25.26 5.14 -8.64
C ASP A 107 -25.80 4.89 -10.06
N CYS A 108 -24.91 4.63 -11.02
CA CYS A 108 -25.29 4.54 -12.42
C CYS A 108 -25.88 3.18 -12.77
N LEU A 109 -27.11 3.17 -13.31
CA LEU A 109 -27.81 1.95 -13.73
C LEU A 109 -27.21 1.33 -15.00
N GLN A 110 -26.82 2.15 -15.97
CA GLN A 110 -26.11 1.74 -17.18
C GLN A 110 -25.21 2.87 -17.68
N LEU A 111 -23.95 2.58 -18.03
CA LEU A 111 -23.06 3.57 -18.67
C LEU A 111 -23.52 3.96 -20.08
N SER A 112 -24.33 3.14 -20.76
CA SER A 112 -24.92 3.47 -22.06
C SER A 112 -25.80 4.72 -22.01
N CYS A 113 -26.46 4.99 -20.88
CA CYS A 113 -27.22 6.23 -20.65
C CYS A 113 -26.31 7.45 -20.43
N LEU A 114 -25.06 7.21 -20.03
CA LEU A 114 -24.05 8.23 -19.77
C LEU A 114 -23.07 8.41 -20.94
N LEU A 115 -23.06 7.54 -21.95
CA LEU A 115 -22.17 7.65 -23.11
C LEU A 115 -22.23 9.04 -23.78
N PRO A 116 -23.41 9.63 -24.07
CA PRO A 116 -23.48 10.99 -24.61
C PRO A 116 -22.95 12.04 -23.64
N LEU A 117 -23.17 11.87 -22.33
CA LEU A 117 -22.68 12.77 -21.28
C LEU A 117 -21.17 12.68 -21.08
N THR A 118 -20.61 11.47 -21.11
CA THR A 118 -19.17 11.21 -21.02
C THR A 118 -18.46 11.73 -22.27
N GLU A 119 -19.00 11.56 -23.48
CA GLU A 119 -18.43 12.16 -24.69
C GLU A 119 -18.48 13.71 -24.67
N LEU A 120 -19.54 14.32 -24.13
CA LEU A 120 -19.67 15.78 -24.02
C LEU A 120 -18.85 16.39 -22.87
N ALA A 121 -18.79 15.74 -21.70
CA ALA A 121 -18.03 16.20 -20.53
C ALA A 121 -16.51 15.94 -20.69
N ASN A 122 -16.13 14.85 -21.37
CA ASN A 122 -14.73 14.42 -21.44
C ASN A 122 -13.90 15.11 -22.52
N LYS A 123 -14.45 15.98 -23.39
CA LYS A 123 -13.61 16.72 -24.37
C LYS A 123 -12.50 17.57 -23.73
N LYS A 124 -12.53 17.83 -22.41
CA LYS A 124 -11.47 18.52 -21.66
C LYS A 124 -11.03 17.85 -20.34
N SER A 125 -11.73 16.84 -19.83
CA SER A 125 -11.35 16.16 -18.57
C SER A 125 -10.32 15.07 -18.82
N GLU A 126 -9.28 15.01 -17.97
CA GLU A 126 -8.27 13.94 -17.99
C GLU A 126 -8.56 12.84 -16.96
N GLU A 127 -9.64 12.97 -16.20
CA GLU A 127 -10.01 12.05 -15.12
C GLU A 127 -11.49 11.66 -15.17
N LEU A 128 -11.74 10.37 -15.03
CA LEU A 128 -13.06 9.75 -14.98
C LEU A 128 -13.11 8.81 -13.77
N ARG A 129 -14.06 9.05 -12.86
CA ARG A 129 -14.32 8.19 -11.71
C ARG A 129 -15.72 7.62 -11.78
N ILE A 130 -15.84 6.31 -11.63
CA ILE A 130 -17.10 5.57 -11.61
C ILE A 130 -17.16 4.90 -10.24
N VAL A 131 -18.05 5.38 -9.39
CA VAL A 131 -18.06 5.04 -7.95
C VAL A 131 -19.45 4.53 -7.57
N ASP A 132 -19.55 3.46 -6.78
CA ASP A 132 -20.80 2.97 -6.20
C ASP A 132 -21.91 2.67 -7.24
N CYS A 133 -21.55 2.17 -8.42
CA CYS A 133 -22.52 1.82 -9.46
C CYS A 133 -23.05 0.40 -9.27
N GLY A 134 -24.08 0.27 -8.42
CA GLY A 134 -24.63 -1.02 -7.97
C GLY A 134 -25.15 -1.95 -9.07
N GLU A 135 -25.69 -1.40 -10.17
CA GLU A 135 -26.31 -2.18 -11.25
C GLU A 135 -25.39 -2.36 -12.48
N LEU A 136 -24.17 -1.84 -12.42
CA LEU A 136 -23.25 -1.85 -13.56
C LEU A 136 -22.67 -3.26 -13.77
N LYS A 137 -23.17 -3.97 -14.80
CA LYS A 137 -22.71 -5.34 -15.13
C LYS A 137 -21.49 -5.40 -16.04
N ALA A 138 -21.42 -4.47 -16.97
CA ALA A 138 -20.29 -4.28 -17.86
C ALA A 138 -20.11 -2.77 -18.07
N LEU A 139 -18.86 -2.33 -18.08
CA LEU A 139 -18.53 -0.93 -18.37
C LEU A 139 -18.89 -0.57 -19.80
N PHE A 140 -18.59 -1.46 -20.76
CA PHE A 140 -18.71 -1.17 -22.19
C PHE A 140 -19.58 -2.23 -22.88
N ASN A 141 -20.89 -1.98 -22.92
CA ASN A 141 -21.90 -2.79 -23.65
C ASN A 141 -21.74 -2.65 -25.19
N GLY A 142 -20.59 -3.05 -25.74
CA GLY A 142 -20.32 -3.06 -27.19
C GLY A 142 -19.94 -1.73 -27.82
N VAL A 143 -19.62 -0.69 -27.04
CA VAL A 143 -19.18 0.63 -27.54
C VAL A 143 -17.72 0.90 -27.17
N SER A 144 -16.88 1.21 -28.17
CA SER A 144 -15.45 1.52 -27.99
C SER A 144 -15.20 2.92 -27.45
N LEU A 145 -14.48 2.98 -26.33
CA LEU A 145 -14.04 4.22 -25.70
C LEU A 145 -12.65 4.68 -26.15
N GLN A 146 -12.11 4.09 -27.21
CA GLN A 146 -10.94 4.65 -27.90
C GLN A 146 -11.12 6.14 -28.23
N HIS A 147 -12.37 6.60 -28.39
CA HIS A 147 -12.74 7.98 -28.67
C HIS A 147 -12.62 8.92 -27.46
N LEU A 148 -12.55 8.41 -26.22
CA LEU A 148 -12.28 9.22 -25.02
C LEU A 148 -10.78 9.55 -24.90
N ALA A 149 -10.23 10.15 -25.95
CA ALA A 149 -8.80 10.38 -26.16
C ALA A 149 -8.17 11.42 -25.23
N SER A 150 -8.90 11.94 -24.25
CA SER A 150 -8.44 12.89 -23.24
C SER A 150 -8.18 12.24 -21.88
N ILE A 151 -8.82 11.09 -21.59
CA ILE A 151 -8.76 10.47 -20.27
C ILE A 151 -7.36 9.87 -20.03
N ARG A 152 -6.75 10.27 -18.91
CA ARG A 152 -5.49 9.77 -18.38
C ARG A 152 -5.68 8.98 -17.09
N HIS A 153 -6.72 9.26 -16.32
CA HIS A 153 -7.00 8.60 -15.05
C HIS A 153 -8.41 8.00 -15.09
N LEU A 154 -8.51 6.70 -14.89
CA LEU A 154 -9.76 5.97 -14.77
C LEU A 154 -9.81 5.25 -13.43
N GLU A 155 -10.77 5.62 -12.60
CA GLU A 155 -11.08 4.95 -11.34
C GLU A 155 -12.44 4.29 -11.46
N ILE A 156 -12.53 3.01 -11.10
CA ILE A 156 -13.78 2.27 -10.99
C ILE A 156 -13.81 1.69 -9.58
N SER A 157 -14.69 2.18 -8.72
CA SER A 157 -14.79 1.77 -7.33
C SER A 157 -16.21 1.38 -6.95
N GLY A 158 -16.37 0.36 -6.10
CA GLY A 158 -17.67 -0.01 -5.52
C GLY A 158 -18.72 -0.45 -6.55
N CYS A 159 -18.32 -1.16 -7.62
CA CYS A 159 -19.24 -1.68 -8.64
C CYS A 159 -19.44 -3.20 -8.46
N PRO A 160 -20.35 -3.67 -7.59
CA PRO A 160 -20.42 -5.06 -7.16
C PRO A 160 -20.88 -6.03 -8.24
N LEU A 161 -21.70 -5.59 -9.20
CA LEU A 161 -22.20 -6.44 -10.29
C LEU A 161 -21.30 -6.44 -11.53
N LEU A 162 -20.19 -5.69 -11.53
CA LEU A 162 -19.32 -5.56 -12.68
C LEU A 162 -18.56 -6.87 -12.92
N VAL A 163 -18.84 -7.53 -14.05
CA VAL A 163 -18.24 -8.82 -14.41
C VAL A 163 -17.04 -8.66 -15.34
N SER A 164 -17.09 -7.67 -16.23
CA SER A 164 -16.02 -7.35 -17.18
C SER A 164 -15.91 -5.85 -17.43
N LEU A 165 -14.69 -5.38 -17.75
CA LEU A 165 -14.53 -4.00 -18.21
C LEU A 165 -14.99 -3.87 -19.67
N SER A 166 -14.68 -4.83 -20.54
CA SER A 166 -15.07 -4.79 -21.95
C SER A 166 -15.42 -6.16 -22.51
N ASN A 167 -16.20 -6.17 -23.59
CA ASN A 167 -16.49 -7.37 -24.37
C ASN A 167 -15.42 -7.52 -25.46
N GLU A 168 -14.36 -8.27 -25.14
CA GLU A 168 -13.31 -8.91 -25.96
C GLU A 168 -12.58 -8.12 -27.08
N ASP A 169 -13.19 -7.17 -27.79
CA ASP A 169 -12.60 -6.39 -28.89
C ASP A 169 -12.64 -4.86 -28.66
N VAL A 170 -13.17 -4.42 -27.53
CA VAL A 170 -13.47 -3.02 -27.25
C VAL A 170 -12.41 -2.40 -26.35
N GLY A 171 -11.65 -1.44 -26.89
CA GLY A 171 -10.47 -0.85 -26.25
C GLY A 171 -10.79 0.17 -25.14
N LEU A 172 -9.95 0.17 -24.11
CA LEU A 172 -9.86 1.23 -23.09
C LEU A 172 -9.32 2.54 -23.71
N PRO A 173 -9.49 3.70 -23.04
CA PRO A 173 -8.96 4.97 -23.52
C PRO A 173 -7.45 4.90 -23.81
N THR A 174 -7.04 5.27 -25.02
CA THR A 174 -5.67 5.01 -25.50
C THR A 174 -4.60 5.88 -24.82
N LYS A 175 -4.96 7.01 -24.22
CA LYS A 175 -4.06 7.89 -23.44
C LYS A 175 -4.07 7.61 -21.94
N LEU A 176 -4.65 6.49 -21.51
CA LEU A 176 -4.76 6.17 -20.09
C LEU A 176 -3.37 5.96 -19.48
N GLU A 177 -3.09 6.71 -18.41
CA GLU A 177 -1.85 6.65 -17.64
C GLU A 177 -2.04 5.93 -16.31
N TYR A 178 -3.24 5.99 -15.72
CA TYR A 178 -3.58 5.43 -14.42
C TYR A 178 -4.93 4.70 -14.48
N LEU A 179 -4.92 3.43 -14.08
CA LEU A 179 -6.13 2.62 -13.96
C LEU A 179 -6.24 2.07 -12.54
N THR A 180 -7.30 2.44 -11.83
CA THR A 180 -7.63 1.89 -10.51
C THR A 180 -8.99 1.21 -10.56
N ILE A 181 -9.04 -0.04 -10.10
CA ILE A 181 -10.26 -0.82 -9.94
C ILE A 181 -10.31 -1.26 -8.49
N ASP A 182 -11.35 -0.87 -7.76
CA ASP A 182 -11.50 -1.11 -6.33
C ASP A 182 -12.91 -1.65 -6.00
N GLY A 183 -13.01 -2.62 -5.10
CA GLY A 183 -14.30 -3.14 -4.63
C GLY A 183 -15.23 -3.69 -5.73
N CYS A 184 -14.71 -4.07 -6.89
CA CYS A 184 -15.49 -4.67 -7.99
C CYS A 184 -15.54 -6.20 -7.81
N HIS A 185 -16.34 -6.67 -6.85
CA HIS A 185 -16.25 -8.03 -6.34
C HIS A 185 -16.50 -9.14 -7.38
N ASN A 186 -17.41 -8.92 -8.34
CA ASN A 186 -17.73 -9.90 -9.39
C ASN A 186 -16.84 -9.81 -10.63
N LEU A 187 -15.82 -8.95 -10.65
CA LEU A 187 -14.98 -8.78 -11.84
C LEU A 187 -14.17 -10.06 -12.07
N GLU A 188 -14.48 -10.79 -13.14
CA GLU A 188 -13.86 -12.09 -13.43
C GLU A 188 -12.61 -11.95 -14.30
N LYS A 189 -12.62 -10.98 -15.22
CA LYS A 189 -11.55 -10.79 -16.22
C LYS A 189 -11.30 -9.32 -16.52
N LEU A 190 -10.02 -9.00 -16.71
CA LEU A 190 -9.59 -7.76 -17.32
C LEU A 190 -9.59 -7.87 -18.86
N PRO A 191 -9.79 -6.76 -19.57
CA PRO A 191 -9.88 -6.77 -21.03
C PRO A 191 -8.51 -7.09 -21.64
N GLN A 192 -8.48 -7.94 -22.67
CA GLN A 192 -7.22 -8.28 -23.35
C GLN A 192 -6.51 -7.03 -23.87
N GLY A 193 -7.24 -6.06 -24.42
CA GLY A 193 -6.69 -4.80 -24.91
C GLY A 193 -5.95 -3.92 -23.90
N LEU A 194 -5.82 -4.31 -22.62
CA LEU A 194 -4.99 -3.64 -21.63
C LEU A 194 -3.52 -3.54 -22.05
N TYR A 195 -3.01 -4.53 -22.82
CA TYR A 195 -1.65 -4.50 -23.37
C TYR A 195 -1.44 -3.42 -24.45
N ASN A 196 -2.52 -2.85 -25.02
CA ASN A 196 -2.43 -1.79 -26.05
C ASN A 196 -2.30 -0.38 -25.46
N LEU A 197 -2.32 -0.25 -24.13
CA LEU A 197 -2.26 1.04 -23.44
C LEU A 197 -0.82 1.54 -23.36
N MET A 198 -0.37 2.19 -24.43
CA MET A 198 1.00 2.70 -24.62
C MET A 198 1.40 3.83 -23.66
N PHE A 199 0.49 4.29 -22.79
CA PHE A 199 0.75 5.33 -21.80
C PHE A 199 0.53 4.85 -20.35
N LEU A 200 0.03 3.63 -20.13
CA LEU A 200 -0.34 3.18 -18.78
C LEU A 200 0.90 2.98 -17.91
N ARG A 201 1.02 3.81 -16.88
CA ARG A 201 2.14 3.81 -15.93
C ARG A 201 1.81 3.06 -14.66
N GLU A 202 0.54 3.06 -14.26
CA GLU A 202 0.08 2.50 -13.00
C GLU A 202 -1.22 1.73 -13.17
N LEU A 203 -1.23 0.50 -12.63
CA LEU A 203 -2.41 -0.36 -12.57
C LEU A 203 -2.59 -0.83 -11.12
N LYS A 204 -3.75 -0.48 -10.53
CA LYS A 204 -4.17 -0.91 -9.19
C LYS A 204 -5.46 -1.70 -9.29
N ILE A 205 -5.45 -2.92 -8.79
CA ILE A 205 -6.61 -3.81 -8.74
C ILE A 205 -6.79 -4.21 -7.29
N ARG A 206 -7.93 -3.86 -6.70
CA ARG A 206 -8.21 -4.04 -5.27
C ARG A 206 -9.61 -4.60 -5.07
N GLY A 207 -9.76 -5.55 -4.14
CA GLY A 207 -11.06 -6.10 -3.77
C GLY A 207 -11.84 -6.78 -4.91
N CYS A 208 -11.16 -7.18 -5.99
CA CYS A 208 -11.75 -7.88 -7.14
C CYS A 208 -11.75 -9.39 -6.88
N LYS A 209 -12.66 -9.84 -6.03
CA LYS A 209 -12.62 -11.18 -5.41
C LYS A 209 -12.76 -12.31 -6.43
N SER A 210 -13.55 -12.13 -7.49
CA SER A 210 -13.76 -13.12 -8.56
C SER A 210 -12.69 -13.10 -9.67
N LEU A 211 -11.69 -12.22 -9.60
CA LEU A 211 -10.69 -12.09 -10.67
C LEU A 211 -9.81 -13.33 -10.72
N VAL A 212 -9.90 -14.10 -11.79
CA VAL A 212 -9.19 -15.39 -11.93
C VAL A 212 -7.80 -15.23 -12.53
N SER A 213 -7.61 -14.24 -13.42
CA SER A 213 -6.33 -14.01 -14.09
C SER A 213 -6.13 -12.56 -14.53
N ILE A 214 -4.86 -12.20 -14.73
CA ILE A 214 -4.42 -10.95 -15.36
C ILE A 214 -4.25 -11.21 -16.87
N PRO A 215 -4.46 -10.23 -17.77
CA PRO A 215 -4.37 -10.45 -19.22
C PRO A 215 -3.00 -10.96 -19.68
N GLU A 216 -3.01 -11.91 -20.62
CA GLU A 216 -1.79 -12.38 -21.29
C GLU A 216 -1.22 -11.32 -22.25
N GLY A 217 0.05 -11.46 -22.63
CA GLY A 217 0.67 -10.64 -23.68
C GLY A 217 1.20 -9.27 -23.24
N MET A 218 1.25 -8.97 -21.94
CA MET A 218 1.75 -7.68 -21.42
C MET A 218 3.24 -7.42 -21.76
N ILE A 219 4.05 -8.47 -21.94
CA ILE A 219 5.48 -8.34 -22.32
C ILE A 219 5.67 -7.90 -23.78
N HIS A 220 4.83 -8.37 -24.70
CA HIS A 220 5.09 -8.25 -26.15
C HIS A 220 4.89 -6.85 -26.71
N ASN A 221 4.20 -5.95 -26.00
CA ASN A 221 3.77 -4.64 -26.52
C ASN A 221 4.55 -3.44 -25.95
N SER A 222 5.72 -3.67 -25.31
CA SER A 222 6.55 -2.58 -24.77
C SER A 222 5.78 -1.59 -23.89
N MET A 223 4.82 -2.11 -23.12
CA MET A 223 3.94 -1.32 -22.25
C MET A 223 4.77 -0.58 -21.19
N PRO A 224 4.58 0.73 -20.96
CA PRO A 224 5.39 1.53 -20.03
C PRO A 224 4.94 1.39 -18.56
N LEU A 225 4.34 0.25 -18.19
CA LEU A 225 3.78 0.03 -16.85
C LEU A 225 4.91 -0.02 -15.82
N THR A 226 4.92 0.94 -14.90
CA THR A 226 5.96 1.07 -13.87
C THR A 226 5.50 0.57 -12.50
N HIS A 227 4.20 0.60 -12.22
CA HIS A 227 3.64 0.25 -10.91
C HIS A 227 2.43 -0.67 -11.08
N LEU A 228 2.50 -1.86 -10.47
CA LEU A 228 1.41 -2.82 -10.43
C LEU A 228 1.09 -3.18 -8.98
N VAL A 229 -0.15 -2.97 -8.57
CA VAL A 229 -0.67 -3.38 -7.25
C VAL A 229 -1.87 -4.28 -7.44
N ILE A 230 -1.84 -5.44 -6.80
CA ILE A 230 -2.94 -6.39 -6.76
C ILE A 230 -3.23 -6.66 -5.30
N SER A 231 -4.43 -6.34 -4.84
CA SER A 231 -4.86 -6.60 -3.48
C SER A 231 -6.24 -7.24 -3.38
N GLU A 232 -6.43 -8.14 -2.40
CA GLU A 232 -7.73 -8.75 -2.08
C GLU A 232 -8.40 -9.41 -3.31
N CYS A 233 -7.58 -9.97 -4.22
CA CYS A 233 -8.03 -10.70 -5.41
C CYS A 233 -8.05 -12.20 -5.10
N HIS A 234 -9.10 -12.64 -4.40
CA HIS A 234 -9.12 -13.96 -3.77
C HIS A 234 -9.17 -15.14 -4.76
N SER A 235 -9.73 -14.98 -5.96
CA SER A 235 -9.78 -16.04 -6.98
C SER A 235 -8.51 -16.13 -7.84
N LEU A 236 -7.55 -15.22 -7.68
CA LEU A 236 -6.33 -15.21 -8.48
C LEU A 236 -5.40 -16.33 -8.01
N THR A 237 -5.18 -17.33 -8.87
CA THR A 237 -4.35 -18.50 -8.55
C THR A 237 -2.93 -18.41 -9.08
N SER A 238 -2.71 -17.70 -10.19
CA SER A 238 -1.41 -17.58 -10.86
C SER A 238 -1.36 -16.36 -11.79
N PHE A 239 -0.15 -15.99 -12.20
CA PHE A 239 0.10 -14.96 -13.21
C PHE A 239 0.04 -15.54 -14.65
N PRO A 240 -0.26 -14.70 -15.67
CA PRO A 240 -0.37 -15.15 -17.05
C PRO A 240 0.93 -15.72 -17.62
N ARG A 241 0.78 -16.69 -18.55
CA ARG A 241 1.88 -17.22 -19.35
C ARG A 241 2.34 -16.11 -20.31
N GLY A 242 3.62 -15.74 -20.26
CA GLY A 242 4.15 -14.57 -20.96
C GLY A 242 4.44 -13.37 -20.08
N GLY A 243 4.41 -13.53 -18.74
CA GLY A 243 5.07 -12.67 -17.75
C GLY A 243 4.55 -11.22 -17.62
N LEU A 244 5.28 -10.41 -16.86
CA LEU A 244 4.98 -9.00 -16.58
C LEU A 244 5.90 -8.06 -17.38
N PRO A 245 5.49 -6.81 -17.68
CA PRO A 245 6.30 -5.90 -18.49
C PRO A 245 7.64 -5.57 -17.83
N THR A 246 8.72 -5.56 -18.61
CA THR A 246 10.10 -5.35 -18.12
C THR A 246 10.38 -3.92 -17.63
N THR A 247 9.48 -2.98 -17.92
CA THR A 247 9.47 -1.58 -17.47
C THR A 247 8.98 -1.44 -16.01
N LEU A 248 8.44 -2.51 -15.43
CA LEU A 248 7.89 -2.52 -14.08
C LEU A 248 8.97 -2.23 -13.05
N LYS A 249 8.74 -1.22 -12.20
CA LYS A 249 9.62 -0.81 -11.11
C LYS A 249 9.12 -1.28 -9.75
N TYR A 250 7.80 -1.34 -9.60
CA TYR A 250 7.13 -1.74 -8.37
C TYR A 250 6.08 -2.83 -8.63
N LEU A 251 6.18 -3.92 -7.88
CA LEU A 251 5.17 -4.99 -7.82
C LEU A 251 4.73 -5.21 -6.37
N GLY A 252 3.46 -4.97 -6.09
CA GLY A 252 2.85 -5.21 -4.79
C GLY A 252 1.69 -6.20 -4.88
N ILE A 253 1.74 -7.28 -4.11
CA ILE A 253 0.71 -8.32 -4.04
C ILE A 253 0.27 -8.45 -2.58
N TYR A 254 -1.01 -8.25 -2.30
CA TYR A 254 -1.54 -8.19 -0.93
C TYR A 254 -2.83 -9.01 -0.79
N ASP A 255 -2.93 -9.87 0.21
CA ASP A 255 -4.18 -10.56 0.54
C ASP A 255 -4.78 -11.37 -0.65
N CYS A 256 -3.91 -11.96 -1.48
CA CYS A 256 -4.30 -12.84 -2.58
C CYS A 256 -4.28 -14.29 -2.08
N ILE A 257 -5.36 -14.69 -1.40
CA ILE A 257 -5.38 -15.90 -0.58
C ILE A 257 -5.19 -17.22 -1.34
N ASN A 258 -5.59 -17.30 -2.61
CA ASN A 258 -5.44 -18.51 -3.42
C ASN A 258 -4.25 -18.45 -4.39
N LEU A 259 -3.39 -17.43 -4.32
CA LEU A 259 -2.23 -17.33 -5.19
C LEU A 259 -1.22 -18.42 -4.86
N GLU A 260 -0.96 -19.33 -5.79
CA GLU A 260 -0.08 -20.48 -5.60
C GLU A 260 1.36 -20.22 -6.06
N SER A 261 1.53 -19.37 -7.08
CA SER A 261 2.84 -19.11 -7.72
C SER A 261 3.00 -17.67 -8.23
N LEU A 262 4.25 -17.20 -8.24
CA LEU A 262 4.69 -15.97 -8.92
C LEU A 262 5.07 -16.23 -10.39
N PRO A 263 5.22 -15.19 -11.23
CA PRO A 263 5.71 -15.36 -12.60
C PRO A 263 7.08 -16.07 -12.62
N GLU A 264 7.24 -17.11 -13.45
CA GLU A 264 8.52 -17.83 -13.61
C GLU A 264 9.63 -16.92 -14.13
N ASP A 265 9.28 -15.98 -15.01
CA ASP A 265 10.19 -15.03 -15.66
C ASP A 265 10.44 -13.75 -14.82
N LEU A 266 10.28 -13.81 -13.50
CA LEU A 266 10.45 -12.64 -12.63
C LEU A 266 11.86 -12.03 -12.71
N LYS A 267 12.88 -12.86 -12.95
CA LYS A 267 14.26 -12.44 -13.26
C LYS A 267 14.38 -11.51 -14.47
N ASN A 268 13.46 -11.59 -15.43
CA ASN A 268 13.50 -10.80 -16.65
C ASN A 268 12.99 -9.36 -16.44
N LEU A 269 12.44 -9.05 -15.25
CA LEU A 269 11.98 -7.71 -14.89
C LEU A 269 13.17 -6.80 -14.52
N THR A 270 13.98 -6.46 -15.51
CA THR A 270 15.25 -5.74 -15.32
C THR A 270 15.10 -4.33 -14.74
N SER A 271 13.91 -3.74 -14.73
CA SER A 271 13.64 -2.44 -14.08
C SER A 271 13.06 -2.56 -12.67
N LEU A 272 12.75 -3.78 -12.20
CA LEU A 272 12.04 -3.98 -10.94
C LEU A 272 12.97 -3.66 -9.76
N SER A 273 12.65 -2.59 -9.03
CA SER A 273 13.41 -2.16 -7.86
C SER A 273 12.72 -2.57 -6.56
N SER A 274 11.41 -2.77 -6.53
CA SER A 274 10.67 -3.12 -5.31
C SER A 274 9.64 -4.21 -5.54
N LEU A 275 9.73 -5.27 -4.74
CA LEU A 275 8.78 -6.38 -4.68
C LEU A 275 8.25 -6.53 -3.26
N THR A 276 6.93 -6.43 -3.10
CA THR A 276 6.26 -6.69 -1.82
C THR A 276 5.17 -7.72 -1.99
N ILE A 277 5.19 -8.75 -1.15
CA ILE A 277 4.17 -9.79 -1.06
C ILE A 277 3.71 -9.85 0.39
N ASN A 278 2.40 -9.73 0.60
CA ASN A 278 1.79 -9.76 1.91
C ASN A 278 0.53 -10.63 1.91
N LYS A 279 0.30 -11.41 2.97
CA LYS A 279 -0.95 -12.17 3.17
C LYS A 279 -1.30 -13.08 1.99
N CYS A 280 -0.33 -13.86 1.52
CA CYS A 280 -0.51 -14.82 0.43
C CYS A 280 -0.28 -16.24 0.97
N PRO A 281 -1.22 -16.81 1.76
CA PRO A 281 -1.04 -18.07 2.47
C PRO A 281 -0.80 -19.28 1.56
N CYS A 282 -1.43 -19.34 0.39
CA CYS A 282 -1.29 -20.45 -0.55
C CYS A 282 -0.02 -20.40 -1.41
N LEU A 283 0.81 -19.37 -1.30
CA LEU A 283 2.01 -19.22 -2.12
C LEU A 283 3.04 -20.29 -1.74
N VAL A 284 3.27 -21.25 -2.64
CA VAL A 284 4.24 -22.35 -2.44
C VAL A 284 5.51 -22.09 -3.22
N SER A 285 5.40 -21.76 -4.51
CA SER A 285 6.55 -21.52 -5.38
C SER A 285 6.87 -20.03 -5.46
N PHE A 286 7.97 -19.64 -4.81
CA PHE A 286 8.49 -18.29 -4.85
C PHE A 286 9.65 -18.19 -5.85
N ALA A 287 9.43 -17.45 -6.95
CA ALA A 287 10.45 -17.03 -7.91
C ALA A 287 11.41 -18.17 -8.35
N GLU A 288 10.88 -19.32 -8.78
CA GLU A 288 11.70 -20.49 -9.13
C GLU A 288 12.73 -20.21 -10.23
N GLY A 289 12.44 -19.26 -11.13
CA GLY A 289 13.34 -18.82 -12.20
C GLY A 289 14.35 -17.73 -11.81
N GLY A 290 14.39 -17.32 -10.53
CA GLY A 290 15.25 -16.27 -10.00
C GLY A 290 14.55 -14.92 -9.84
N LEU A 291 15.20 -14.00 -9.12
CA LEU A 291 14.75 -12.62 -8.91
C LEU A 291 15.52 -11.64 -9.82
N PRO A 292 14.95 -10.45 -10.09
CA PRO A 292 15.60 -9.48 -10.98
C PRO A 292 16.80 -8.81 -10.32
N SER A 293 17.84 -8.54 -11.11
CA SER A 293 19.14 -8.06 -10.60
C SER A 293 19.12 -6.63 -10.04
N MET A 294 18.21 -5.78 -10.53
CA MET A 294 18.02 -4.40 -10.06
C MET A 294 17.13 -4.29 -8.82
N LEU A 295 16.69 -5.41 -8.25
CA LEU A 295 15.84 -5.41 -7.07
C LEU A 295 16.58 -4.78 -5.90
N ASP A 296 16.01 -3.71 -5.34
CA ASP A 296 16.54 -2.94 -4.21
C ASP A 296 15.85 -3.32 -2.90
N TYR A 297 14.54 -3.55 -2.96
CA TYR A 297 13.68 -3.85 -1.82
C TYR A 297 12.86 -5.12 -2.04
N LEU A 298 13.02 -6.10 -1.15
CA LEU A 298 12.20 -7.31 -1.09
C LEU A 298 11.51 -7.43 0.27
N ARG A 299 10.18 -7.45 0.27
CA ARG A 299 9.37 -7.76 1.46
C ARG A 299 8.44 -8.95 1.20
N ILE A 300 8.50 -9.93 2.09
CA ILE A 300 7.59 -11.08 2.15
C ILE A 300 7.00 -11.11 3.56
N ASP A 301 5.69 -11.04 3.67
CA ASP A 301 5.01 -10.95 4.96
C ASP A 301 3.75 -11.81 4.98
N ASP A 302 3.51 -12.56 6.04
CA ASP A 302 2.28 -13.34 6.23
C ASP A 302 2.05 -14.35 5.07
N CYS A 303 3.11 -15.09 4.71
CA CYS A 303 3.10 -16.11 3.66
C CYS A 303 3.31 -17.49 4.27
N MET A 304 2.23 -18.24 4.41
CA MET A 304 2.18 -19.43 5.27
C MET A 304 2.83 -20.67 4.67
N ASN A 305 2.88 -20.81 3.34
CA ASN A 305 3.36 -22.03 2.67
C ASN A 305 4.74 -21.89 2.00
N VAL A 306 5.36 -20.72 2.07
CA VAL A 306 6.71 -20.51 1.52
C VAL A 306 7.73 -21.26 2.40
N ARG A 307 8.32 -22.32 1.85
CA ARG A 307 9.25 -23.21 2.58
C ARG A 307 10.72 -22.87 2.41
N SER A 308 11.09 -22.45 1.22
CA SER A 308 12.44 -22.02 0.89
C SER A 308 12.38 -20.75 0.08
N LEU A 309 13.36 -19.88 0.32
CA LEU A 309 13.51 -18.63 -0.40
C LEU A 309 14.79 -18.68 -1.22
N LEU A 310 14.69 -18.10 -2.42
CA LEU A 310 15.80 -17.63 -3.26
C LEU A 310 16.68 -18.73 -3.88
N LYS A 311 16.25 -19.31 -5.00
CA LYS A 311 17.18 -19.91 -5.97
C LYS A 311 17.85 -18.78 -6.77
N ASP A 312 19.10 -18.94 -7.20
CA ASP A 312 19.82 -18.01 -8.08
C ASP A 312 20.14 -16.61 -7.49
N LEU A 313 20.67 -16.57 -6.26
CA LEU A 313 21.04 -15.33 -5.58
C LEU A 313 22.20 -14.55 -6.22
N TYR A 314 22.96 -15.18 -7.12
CA TYR A 314 24.05 -14.51 -7.86
C TYR A 314 23.59 -13.38 -8.77
N SER A 315 22.30 -13.29 -9.02
CA SER A 315 21.71 -12.20 -9.80
C SER A 315 21.51 -10.91 -9.00
N LEU A 316 21.40 -10.95 -7.67
CA LEU A 316 20.92 -9.84 -6.82
C LEU A 316 22.02 -8.84 -6.40
N THR A 317 22.63 -8.18 -7.38
CA THR A 317 23.73 -7.23 -7.11
C THR A 317 23.28 -5.90 -6.49
N CYS A 318 22.00 -5.55 -6.57
CA CYS A 318 21.48 -4.26 -6.10
C CYS A 318 20.58 -4.31 -4.85
N LEU A 319 20.38 -5.49 -4.24
CA LEU A 319 19.45 -5.63 -3.11
C LEU A 319 20.00 -4.94 -1.87
N ASN A 320 19.32 -3.89 -1.37
CA ASN A 320 19.68 -3.19 -0.14
C ASN A 320 18.84 -3.62 1.06
N HIS A 321 17.57 -3.99 0.85
CA HIS A 321 16.62 -4.29 1.93
C HIS A 321 15.92 -5.64 1.72
N LEU A 322 16.08 -6.55 2.68
CA LEU A 322 15.39 -7.84 2.74
C LEU A 322 14.56 -7.94 4.03
N LYS A 323 13.24 -8.05 3.89
CA LYS A 323 12.30 -8.18 5.02
C LYS A 323 11.42 -9.41 4.87
N ILE A 324 11.47 -10.33 5.84
CA ILE A 324 10.71 -11.58 5.85
C ILE A 324 9.98 -11.71 7.18
N TRP A 325 8.67 -11.50 7.18
CA TRP A 325 7.86 -11.45 8.39
C TRP A 325 6.75 -12.51 8.36
N ASN A 326 6.42 -13.09 9.51
CA ASN A 326 5.30 -14.01 9.68
C ASN A 326 5.25 -15.15 8.64
N CYS A 327 6.40 -15.75 8.33
CA CYS A 327 6.52 -16.87 7.38
C CYS A 327 6.87 -18.16 8.15
N PRO A 328 5.91 -18.84 8.79
CA PRO A 328 6.20 -19.93 9.72
C PRO A 328 6.73 -21.20 9.05
N SER A 329 6.41 -21.44 7.77
CA SER A 329 6.89 -22.62 7.03
C SER A 329 8.30 -22.47 6.45
N LEU A 330 8.90 -21.27 6.51
CA LEU A 330 10.24 -21.03 6.01
C LEU A 330 11.25 -21.82 6.85
N VAL A 331 11.95 -22.76 6.23
CA VAL A 331 12.92 -23.63 6.90
C VAL A 331 14.35 -23.13 6.71
N SER A 332 14.69 -22.72 5.49
CA SER A 332 16.04 -22.29 5.12
C SER A 332 16.02 -21.37 3.89
N PHE A 333 17.18 -20.77 3.65
CA PHE A 333 17.54 -20.09 2.42
C PHE A 333 18.34 -21.04 1.52
N SER A 334 18.49 -20.73 0.22
CA SER A 334 19.42 -21.49 -0.63
C SER A 334 20.87 -21.42 -0.13
N GLU A 335 21.58 -22.53 -0.26
CA GLU A 335 22.99 -22.71 0.15
C GLU A 335 24.00 -22.28 -0.93
N GLU A 336 23.53 -21.81 -2.08
CA GLU A 336 24.39 -21.38 -3.19
C GLU A 336 25.27 -20.17 -2.80
N GLU A 337 26.54 -20.21 -3.20
CA GLU A 337 27.50 -19.13 -2.99
C GLU A 337 27.09 -17.89 -3.80
N ILE A 338 26.95 -16.74 -3.12
CA ILE A 338 26.67 -15.47 -3.79
C ILE A 338 27.99 -14.78 -4.18
N PRO A 339 28.08 -14.11 -5.34
CA PRO A 339 29.12 -13.13 -5.62
C PRO A 339 29.22 -12.07 -4.52
N THR A 340 30.46 -11.71 -4.19
CA THR A 340 30.87 -10.71 -3.18
C THR A 340 30.38 -9.27 -3.47
N THR A 341 29.61 -9.07 -4.53
CA THR A 341 29.12 -7.78 -5.05
C THR A 341 27.76 -7.36 -4.47
N THR A 342 27.17 -8.13 -3.57
CA THR A 342 25.85 -7.82 -2.98
C THR A 342 25.96 -6.67 -1.98
N ILE A 343 25.16 -5.61 -2.18
CA ILE A 343 25.15 -4.38 -1.38
C ILE A 343 24.14 -4.36 -0.22
N LEU A 344 23.72 -5.54 0.25
CA LEU A 344 22.65 -5.68 1.25
C LEU A 344 22.97 -4.94 2.54
N ARG A 345 22.12 -3.96 2.89
CA ARG A 345 22.28 -3.07 4.05
C ARG A 345 21.42 -3.47 5.23
N GLU A 346 20.21 -3.97 4.99
CA GLU A 346 19.25 -4.33 6.01
C GLU A 346 18.67 -5.72 5.77
N VAL A 347 18.77 -6.58 6.78
CA VAL A 347 18.06 -7.86 6.87
C VAL A 347 17.16 -7.84 8.10
N SER A 348 15.86 -8.07 7.89
CA SER A 348 14.87 -8.15 8.95
C SER A 348 14.04 -9.42 8.83
N ILE A 349 14.12 -10.29 9.83
CA ILE A 349 13.38 -11.54 9.90
C ILE A 349 12.55 -11.55 11.18
N TYR A 350 11.23 -11.68 11.04
CA TYR A 350 10.28 -11.62 12.16
C TYR A 350 9.34 -12.82 12.13
N ASN A 351 9.17 -13.52 13.26
CA ASN A 351 8.19 -14.59 13.44
C ASN A 351 8.27 -15.72 12.39
N CYS A 352 9.50 -16.13 12.05
CA CYS A 352 9.78 -17.28 11.16
C CYS A 352 10.12 -18.51 12.00
N LYS A 353 9.09 -19.21 12.47
CA LYS A 353 9.22 -20.22 13.54
C LYS A 353 10.03 -21.45 13.17
N ASN A 354 10.01 -21.89 11.91
CA ASN A 354 10.73 -23.08 11.45
C ASN A 354 12.11 -22.77 10.83
N LEU A 355 12.53 -21.49 10.82
CA LEU A 355 13.80 -21.10 10.23
C LEU A 355 14.95 -21.68 11.06
N GLY A 356 15.61 -22.71 10.54
CA GLY A 356 16.66 -23.44 11.24
C GLY A 356 18.05 -22.83 11.09
N SER A 357 18.32 -22.20 9.94
CA SER A 357 19.61 -21.60 9.61
C SER A 357 19.45 -20.32 8.81
N LEU A 358 20.39 -19.40 9.03
CA LEU A 358 20.63 -18.25 8.16
C LEU A 358 21.57 -18.68 7.02
N PRO A 359 21.56 -17.98 5.88
CA PRO A 359 22.37 -18.38 4.73
C PRO A 359 23.86 -18.06 4.92
N ASN A 360 24.72 -18.92 4.38
CA ASN A 360 26.18 -18.78 4.49
C ASN A 360 26.71 -17.46 3.92
N TRP A 361 26.14 -16.91 2.85
CA TRP A 361 26.59 -15.62 2.32
C TRP A 361 26.46 -14.45 3.32
N MET A 362 25.63 -14.58 4.36
CA MET A 362 25.35 -13.49 5.29
C MET A 362 26.61 -13.00 6.01
N TYR A 363 27.57 -13.86 6.36
CA TYR A 363 28.81 -13.42 7.03
C TYR A 363 29.78 -12.68 6.10
N ASN A 364 29.65 -12.83 4.78
CA ASN A 364 30.48 -12.14 3.78
C ASN A 364 29.94 -10.74 3.39
N LEU A 365 28.76 -10.36 3.88
CA LEU A 365 28.13 -9.08 3.57
C LEU A 365 28.81 -7.91 4.27
N THR A 366 29.88 -7.40 3.65
CA THR A 366 30.59 -6.21 4.15
C THR A 366 29.73 -4.94 4.13
N SER A 367 28.63 -4.91 3.38
CA SER A 367 27.71 -3.76 3.36
C SER A 367 26.58 -3.82 4.38
N LEU A 368 26.43 -4.93 5.13
CA LEU A 368 25.31 -5.11 6.05
C LEU A 368 25.48 -4.21 7.28
N GLN A 369 24.54 -3.28 7.47
CA GLN A 369 24.53 -2.31 8.56
C GLN A 369 23.48 -2.65 9.61
N LYS A 370 22.37 -3.30 9.23
CA LYS A 370 21.27 -3.61 10.13
C LYS A 370 20.82 -5.06 10.02
N LEU A 371 20.78 -5.76 11.15
CA LEU A 371 20.28 -7.12 11.28
C LEU A 371 19.27 -7.18 12.42
N THR A 372 18.04 -7.57 12.10
CA THR A 372 16.99 -7.79 13.11
C THR A 372 16.44 -9.21 12.99
N LEU A 373 16.53 -9.99 14.07
CA LEU A 373 16.00 -11.35 14.17
C LEU A 373 15.05 -11.39 15.36
N ASN A 374 13.77 -11.65 15.11
CA ASN A 374 12.77 -11.55 16.14
C ASN A 374 11.78 -12.72 16.05
N HIS A 375 11.51 -13.40 17.16
CA HIS A 375 10.66 -14.60 17.23
C HIS A 375 11.04 -15.71 16.22
N CYS A 376 12.34 -16.04 16.13
CA CYS A 376 12.87 -17.15 15.32
C CYS A 376 13.41 -18.28 16.22
N PRO A 377 12.54 -19.06 16.91
CA PRO A 377 12.96 -20.03 17.92
C PRO A 377 13.75 -21.22 17.38
N SER A 378 13.58 -21.60 16.11
CA SER A 378 14.30 -22.76 15.54
C SER A 378 15.71 -22.45 15.07
N LEU A 379 16.11 -21.17 15.06
CA LEU A 379 17.42 -20.77 14.59
C LEU A 379 18.49 -21.17 15.62
N VAL A 380 19.50 -21.92 15.20
CA VAL A 380 20.48 -22.53 16.12
C VAL A 380 21.82 -21.79 16.17
N SER A 381 22.31 -21.23 15.07
CA SER A 381 23.60 -20.54 15.04
C SER A 381 23.68 -19.51 13.93
N PHE A 382 24.65 -18.59 14.04
CA PHE A 382 25.06 -17.79 12.87
C PHE A 382 25.87 -18.62 11.88
N PRO A 383 25.85 -18.29 10.59
CA PRO A 383 26.67 -18.95 9.59
C PRO A 383 28.16 -18.73 9.91
N GLU A 384 28.97 -19.80 9.81
CA GLU A 384 30.40 -19.80 10.23
C GLU A 384 30.63 -19.29 11.68
N ARG A 385 29.58 -19.23 12.52
CA ARG A 385 29.57 -18.60 13.85
C ARG A 385 30.10 -17.16 13.85
N LYS A 386 29.78 -16.40 12.78
CA LYS A 386 30.28 -15.03 12.57
C LYS A 386 29.16 -14.09 12.16
N LEU A 387 29.26 -12.85 12.65
CA LEU A 387 28.44 -11.71 12.26
C LEU A 387 29.23 -10.75 11.35
N PRO A 388 28.57 -10.02 10.42
CA PRO A 388 29.23 -9.05 9.56
C PRO A 388 29.87 -7.90 10.34
N ILE A 389 31.15 -7.61 10.07
CA ILE A 389 31.96 -6.65 10.85
C ILE A 389 31.46 -5.20 10.81
N ASN A 390 30.77 -4.80 9.74
CA ASN A 390 30.28 -3.43 9.51
C ASN A 390 28.88 -3.19 10.06
N LEU A 391 28.35 -4.12 10.84
CA LEU A 391 27.03 -3.99 11.44
C LEU A 391 26.99 -2.82 12.43
N GLU A 392 26.01 -1.93 12.25
CA GLU A 392 25.75 -0.75 13.11
C GLU A 392 24.57 -0.99 14.06
N TYR A 393 23.61 -1.83 13.67
CA TYR A 393 22.41 -2.16 14.42
C TYR A 393 22.20 -3.67 14.47
N LEU A 394 22.14 -4.23 15.67
CA LEU A 394 21.80 -5.62 15.93
C LEU A 394 20.62 -5.71 16.89
N GLU A 395 19.56 -6.40 16.47
CA GLU A 395 18.40 -6.73 17.31
C GLU A 395 18.13 -8.23 17.25
N ILE A 396 18.17 -8.91 18.40
CA ILE A 396 17.88 -10.34 18.51
C ILE A 396 16.92 -10.57 19.68
N ILE A 397 15.66 -10.87 19.37
CA ILE A 397 14.59 -11.02 20.36
C ILE A 397 13.89 -12.37 20.17
N ASN A 398 13.64 -13.11 21.24
CA ASN A 398 12.89 -14.37 21.22
C ASN A 398 13.48 -15.45 20.26
N CYS A 399 14.81 -15.53 20.17
CA CYS A 399 15.56 -16.52 19.39
C CYS A 399 16.25 -17.55 20.33
N LYS A 400 15.44 -18.35 21.04
CA LYS A 400 15.89 -19.11 22.22
C LYS A 400 16.90 -20.23 21.95
N ASN A 401 16.85 -20.88 20.79
CA ASN A 401 17.79 -21.96 20.45
C ASN A 401 19.08 -21.46 19.80
N LEU A 402 19.20 -20.15 19.56
CA LEU A 402 20.39 -19.56 18.97
C LEU A 402 21.55 -19.73 19.94
N GLU A 403 22.74 -19.99 19.40
CA GLU A 403 23.97 -20.18 20.16
C GLU A 403 24.13 -19.11 21.24
N PRO A 404 24.73 -19.45 22.39
CA PRO A 404 24.78 -18.56 23.54
C PRO A 404 25.33 -17.17 23.18
N LEU A 405 24.77 -16.13 23.79
CA LEU A 405 25.04 -14.73 23.46
C LEU A 405 26.54 -14.35 23.49
N PHE A 406 27.31 -15.04 24.34
CA PHE A 406 28.75 -14.83 24.51
C PHE A 406 29.60 -15.46 23.40
N GLU A 407 29.04 -16.35 22.57
CA GLU A 407 29.73 -16.95 21.42
C GLU A 407 29.62 -16.09 20.14
N TRP A 408 28.77 -15.06 20.11
CA TRP A 408 28.53 -14.24 18.90
C TRP A 408 29.73 -13.37 18.47
N GLY A 409 30.77 -13.27 19.29
CA GLY A 409 31.96 -12.49 18.95
C GLY A 409 31.71 -10.99 18.76
N LEU A 410 30.75 -10.41 19.51
CA LEU A 410 30.32 -9.01 19.38
C LEU A 410 31.48 -8.01 19.43
N HIS A 411 32.53 -8.27 20.22
CA HIS A 411 33.74 -7.45 20.29
C HIS A 411 34.44 -7.20 18.94
N LYS A 412 34.18 -8.03 17.92
CA LYS A 412 34.71 -7.85 16.56
C LYS A 412 33.92 -6.84 15.73
N LEU A 413 32.72 -6.47 16.16
CA LEU A 413 31.80 -5.58 15.46
C LEU A 413 32.14 -4.12 15.76
N THR A 414 33.23 -3.63 15.17
CA THR A 414 33.76 -2.28 15.46
C THR A 414 32.82 -1.16 15.04
N SER A 415 31.88 -1.41 14.14
CA SER A 415 30.87 -0.43 13.73
C SER A 415 29.59 -0.44 14.60
N LEU A 416 29.43 -1.40 15.52
CA LEU A 416 28.16 -1.58 16.23
C LEU A 416 27.84 -0.39 17.14
N ARG A 417 26.67 0.23 16.94
CA ARG A 417 26.17 1.38 17.70
C ARG A 417 24.96 1.03 18.54
N HIS A 418 24.10 0.16 18.03
CA HIS A 418 22.86 -0.26 18.68
C HIS A 418 22.84 -1.77 18.87
N LEU A 419 22.57 -2.20 20.11
CA LEU A 419 22.40 -3.60 20.47
C LEU A 419 21.12 -3.78 21.28
N GLU A 420 20.16 -4.53 20.73
CA GLU A 420 18.95 -4.96 21.41
C GLU A 420 18.93 -6.49 21.51
N ILE A 421 18.76 -7.00 22.74
CA ILE A 421 18.68 -8.42 23.01
C ILE A 421 17.51 -8.68 23.93
N GLY A 422 16.71 -9.70 23.63
CA GLY A 422 15.65 -10.09 24.55
C GLY A 422 15.01 -11.45 24.37
N GLY A 423 14.16 -11.83 25.33
CA GLY A 423 13.40 -13.07 25.29
C GLY A 423 14.22 -14.33 25.63
N TYR A 424 15.35 -14.17 26.32
CA TYR A 424 16.18 -15.29 26.77
C TYR A 424 15.86 -15.65 28.23
N THR A 425 15.35 -16.87 28.43
CA THR A 425 15.02 -17.39 29.75
C THR A 425 16.21 -18.06 30.43
N ASP A 426 17.21 -18.50 29.68
CA ASP A 426 18.28 -19.36 30.23
C ASP A 426 19.51 -18.55 30.65
N VAL A 427 19.51 -17.24 30.37
CA VAL A 427 20.61 -16.33 30.71
C VAL A 427 20.42 -15.82 32.13
N VAL A 428 21.26 -16.32 33.04
CA VAL A 428 21.30 -15.88 34.45
C VAL A 428 22.31 -14.75 34.66
N SER A 429 23.41 -14.77 33.93
CA SER A 429 24.46 -13.73 33.99
C SER A 429 25.26 -13.75 32.69
N PHE A 430 26.10 -12.72 32.51
CA PHE A 430 27.01 -12.68 31.39
C PHE A 430 28.48 -12.88 31.84
N PRO A 431 29.05 -14.09 31.70
CA PRO A 431 30.39 -14.39 32.20
C PRO A 431 31.50 -13.64 31.46
N GLU A 432 31.42 -13.53 30.13
CA GLU A 432 32.39 -12.83 29.27
C GLU A 432 31.68 -12.05 28.15
N TRP A 433 30.84 -11.06 28.51
CA TRP A 433 30.14 -10.25 27.50
C TRP A 433 31.06 -9.18 26.90
N LEU A 434 31.95 -9.62 26.02
CA LEU A 434 32.89 -8.75 25.33
C LEU A 434 32.14 -7.94 24.27
N LEU A 435 31.83 -6.70 24.63
CA LEU A 435 31.15 -5.72 23.80
C LEU A 435 32.16 -4.70 23.21
N PRO A 436 31.97 -4.24 21.96
CA PRO A 436 32.79 -3.19 21.38
C PRO A 436 32.49 -1.84 22.05
N THR A 437 33.53 -1.02 22.25
CA THR A 437 33.42 0.30 22.90
C THR A 437 32.68 1.34 22.07
N THR A 438 32.32 1.01 20.83
CA THR A 438 31.58 1.87 19.91
C THR A 438 30.07 1.87 20.13
N ILE A 439 29.54 0.96 20.96
CA ILE A 439 28.12 0.90 21.27
C ILE A 439 27.68 2.17 21.99
N THR A 440 26.62 2.79 21.45
CA THR A 440 25.95 3.98 21.98
C THR A 440 24.65 3.64 22.69
N ARG A 441 24.01 2.51 22.33
CA ARG A 441 22.70 2.13 22.87
C ARG A 441 22.62 0.63 23.12
N ILE A 442 22.24 0.25 24.35
CA ILE A 442 21.94 -1.13 24.74
C ILE A 442 20.50 -1.22 25.22
N ILE A 443 19.76 -2.19 24.70
CA ILE A 443 18.43 -2.56 25.18
C ILE A 443 18.45 -4.04 25.60
N LEU A 444 18.12 -4.30 26.86
CA LEU A 444 17.87 -5.63 27.39
C LEU A 444 16.39 -5.76 27.67
N ASN A 445 15.71 -6.69 26.99
CA ASN A 445 14.26 -6.84 27.07
C ASN A 445 13.85 -8.28 27.41
N ASP A 446 12.86 -8.47 28.28
CA ASP A 446 12.33 -9.80 28.65
C ASP A 446 13.44 -10.85 28.95
N MET A 447 14.28 -10.55 29.93
CA MET A 447 15.35 -11.43 30.43
C MET A 447 15.02 -11.88 31.86
N PRO A 448 14.00 -12.73 32.06
CA PRO A 448 13.36 -12.92 33.37
C PRO A 448 14.27 -13.54 34.43
N ASN A 449 15.26 -14.33 34.02
CA ASN A 449 16.19 -15.01 34.93
C ASN A 449 17.53 -14.29 35.10
N LEU A 450 17.74 -13.14 34.44
CA LEU A 450 18.98 -12.38 34.53
C LEU A 450 19.15 -11.82 35.94
N GLU A 451 20.19 -12.24 36.65
CA GLU A 451 20.49 -11.83 38.04
C GLU A 451 21.53 -10.71 38.12
N SER A 452 22.41 -10.61 37.12
CA SER A 452 23.50 -9.61 37.11
C SER A 452 23.90 -9.15 35.70
N LEU A 453 24.23 -7.86 35.59
CA LEU A 453 24.84 -7.26 34.40
C LEU A 453 26.37 -7.51 34.35
N PRO A 454 27.03 -7.32 33.19
CA PRO A 454 28.48 -7.46 33.08
C PRO A 454 29.23 -6.53 34.02
N LYS A 455 30.29 -7.06 34.63
CA LYS A 455 31.20 -6.26 35.48
C LYS A 455 31.91 -5.18 34.66
N ASP A 456 32.21 -5.46 33.41
CA ASP A 456 32.96 -4.57 32.52
C ASP A 456 32.09 -3.59 31.73
N LEU A 457 30.79 -3.49 32.06
CA LEU A 457 29.88 -2.55 31.42
C LEU A 457 30.37 -1.09 31.54
N HIS A 458 31.02 -0.74 32.65
CA HIS A 458 31.65 0.57 32.89
C HIS A 458 32.72 0.96 31.85
N ASN A 459 33.29 0.00 31.11
CA ASN A 459 34.30 0.26 30.08
C ASN A 459 33.71 0.75 28.75
N LEU A 460 32.38 0.74 28.58
CA LEU A 460 31.72 1.21 27.37
C LEU A 460 31.64 2.74 27.35
N THR A 461 32.76 3.38 27.06
CA THR A 461 32.92 4.85 27.13
C THR A 461 32.02 5.63 26.18
N SER A 462 31.49 5.00 25.12
CA SER A 462 30.59 5.64 24.16
C SER A 462 29.11 5.37 24.45
N LEU A 463 28.78 4.62 25.52
CA LEU A 463 27.40 4.25 25.82
C LEU A 463 26.61 5.48 26.31
N GLU A 464 25.61 5.89 25.53
CA GLU A 464 24.74 7.04 25.79
C GLU A 464 23.38 6.61 26.35
N GLU A 465 22.86 5.45 25.94
CA GLU A 465 21.56 4.95 26.35
C GLU A 465 21.60 3.50 26.85
N LEU A 466 21.04 3.24 28.03
CA LEU A 466 20.84 1.91 28.58
C LEU A 466 19.36 1.71 28.95
N HIS A 467 18.74 0.72 28.34
CA HIS A 467 17.34 0.36 28.57
C HIS A 467 17.25 -1.05 29.11
N ILE A 468 16.56 -1.24 30.23
CA ILE A 468 16.39 -2.53 30.90
C ILE A 468 14.90 -2.76 31.16
N TYR A 469 14.33 -3.72 30.46
CA TYR A 469 12.90 -4.02 30.47
C TYR A 469 12.65 -5.46 30.89
N GLN A 470 11.70 -5.67 31.80
CA GLN A 470 11.21 -7.01 32.18
C GLN A 470 12.31 -7.99 32.63
N CYS A 471 13.35 -7.50 33.32
CA CYS A 471 14.42 -8.30 33.93
C CYS A 471 14.11 -8.53 35.43
N TYR A 472 13.17 -9.44 35.73
CA TYR A 472 12.57 -9.54 37.07
C TYR A 472 13.54 -9.93 38.19
N LYS A 473 14.53 -10.78 37.90
CA LYS A 473 15.54 -11.23 38.87
C LYS A 473 16.78 -10.33 38.95
N LEU A 474 16.86 -9.26 38.15
CA LEU A 474 18.05 -8.44 38.09
C LEU A 474 18.21 -7.67 39.41
N ALA A 475 19.14 -8.14 40.23
CA ALA A 475 19.15 -7.79 41.63
C ALA A 475 19.90 -6.50 41.94
N SER A 476 20.85 -6.07 41.10
CA SER A 476 21.66 -4.86 41.33
C SER A 476 22.41 -4.40 40.09
N LEU A 477 22.88 -3.15 40.11
CA LEU A 477 23.83 -2.63 39.12
C LEU A 477 25.28 -3.08 39.42
N PRO A 478 26.16 -3.17 38.40
CA PRO A 478 27.58 -3.52 38.58
C PRO A 478 28.25 -2.71 39.69
N GLU A 479 29.18 -3.33 40.42
CA GLU A 479 29.83 -2.72 41.58
C GLU A 479 30.61 -1.45 41.21
N LYS A 480 31.29 -1.47 40.05
CA LYS A 480 32.00 -0.32 39.48
C LYS A 480 31.09 0.77 38.88
N GLY A 481 29.77 0.56 38.89
CA GLY A 481 28.79 1.47 38.31
C GLY A 481 28.60 1.32 36.79
N LEU A 482 27.85 2.26 36.22
CA LEU A 482 27.59 2.39 34.78
C LEU A 482 28.57 3.38 34.12
N PRO A 483 28.73 3.38 32.78
CA PRO A 483 29.59 4.31 32.06
C PRO A 483 29.29 5.78 32.33
N THR A 484 30.32 6.59 32.53
CA THR A 484 30.18 8.00 32.90
C THR A 484 29.55 8.90 31.82
N MET A 485 29.52 8.45 30.56
CA MET A 485 28.90 9.18 29.43
C MET A 485 27.42 8.86 29.24
N LEU A 486 26.83 8.02 30.11
CA LEU A 486 25.44 7.61 30.00
C LEU A 486 24.51 8.82 30.17
N LEU A 487 23.73 9.12 29.13
CA LEU A 487 22.79 10.24 29.05
C LEU A 487 21.39 9.84 29.50
N HIS A 488 21.00 8.60 29.19
CA HIS A 488 19.68 8.08 29.43
C HIS A 488 19.72 6.67 30.01
N LEU A 489 18.99 6.47 31.12
CA LEU A 489 18.75 5.17 31.73
C LEU A 489 17.25 4.95 31.87
N SER A 490 16.73 3.90 31.24
CA SER A 490 15.35 3.46 31.40
C SER A 490 15.28 2.09 32.05
N ILE A 491 14.52 1.97 33.15
CA ILE A 491 14.27 0.72 33.87
C ILE A 491 12.76 0.54 34.00
N GLN A 492 12.18 -0.45 33.33
CA GLN A 492 10.75 -0.75 33.47
C GLN A 492 10.52 -2.22 33.80
N TYR A 493 9.55 -2.49 34.67
CA TYR A 493 9.16 -3.84 35.06
C TYR A 493 10.31 -4.68 35.65
N CYS A 494 11.25 -4.04 36.36
CA CYS A 494 12.41 -4.68 37.01
C CYS A 494 12.37 -4.49 38.55
N PRO A 495 11.45 -5.14 39.29
CA PRO A 495 11.11 -4.77 40.66
C PRO A 495 12.30 -4.72 41.64
N MET A 496 13.22 -5.70 41.58
CA MET A 496 14.40 -5.73 42.45
C MET A 496 15.36 -4.58 42.18
N LEU A 497 15.66 -4.32 40.90
CA LEU A 497 16.53 -3.22 40.49
C LEU A 497 15.91 -1.86 40.80
N ILE A 498 14.61 -1.71 40.55
CA ILE A 498 13.86 -0.48 40.82
C ILE A 498 13.93 -0.09 42.29
N GLN A 499 13.76 -1.05 43.21
CA GLN A 499 13.90 -0.80 44.66
C GLN A 499 15.29 -0.26 45.03
N ARG A 500 16.35 -0.74 44.37
CA ARG A 500 17.72 -0.30 44.64
C ARG A 500 18.09 1.00 43.93
N CYS A 501 17.41 1.34 42.85
CA CYS A 501 17.58 2.58 42.11
C CYS A 501 16.63 3.70 42.57
N MET A 502 15.89 3.52 43.67
CA MET A 502 15.02 4.56 44.23
C MET A 502 15.83 5.80 44.63
N LYS A 503 15.37 6.98 44.17
CA LYS A 503 16.04 8.25 44.42
C LYS A 503 16.35 8.48 45.90
N LYS A 504 17.62 8.75 46.22
CA LYS A 504 18.18 9.05 47.56
C LYS A 504 18.12 7.94 48.61
N ILE A 505 17.34 6.88 48.40
CA ILE A 505 17.10 5.82 49.40
C ILE A 505 17.69 4.49 48.94
N GLY A 506 17.66 4.24 47.64
CA GLY A 506 18.11 2.99 47.04
C GLY A 506 19.63 2.82 47.12
N ALA A 507 20.06 1.58 47.42
CA ALA A 507 21.47 1.24 47.60
C ALA A 507 22.34 1.42 46.33
N ASP A 508 21.74 1.44 45.14
CA ASP A 508 22.43 1.67 43.86
C ASP A 508 22.19 3.08 43.30
N TRP A 509 21.46 3.96 44.01
CA TRP A 509 21.17 5.32 43.53
C TRP A 509 22.44 6.12 43.24
N ASN A 510 23.48 5.98 44.07
CA ASN A 510 24.77 6.64 43.88
C ASN A 510 25.47 6.21 42.58
N LYS A 511 25.16 5.04 42.01
CA LYS A 511 25.73 4.54 40.74
C LYS A 511 25.08 5.17 39.51
N ILE A 512 23.93 5.84 39.66
CA ILE A 512 23.15 6.40 38.55
C ILE A 512 22.80 7.89 38.72
N ALA A 513 23.04 8.47 39.89
CA ALA A 513 22.63 9.84 40.21
C ALA A 513 23.25 10.94 39.31
N TYR A 514 24.33 10.63 38.59
CA TYR A 514 24.95 11.57 37.63
C TYR A 514 24.26 11.59 36.26
N ILE A 515 23.40 10.60 35.97
CA ILE A 515 22.76 10.44 34.66
C ILE A 515 21.69 11.53 34.49
N PRO A 516 21.73 12.32 33.39
CA PRO A 516 20.79 13.42 33.17
C PRO A 516 19.32 12.99 33.06
N GLN A 517 19.06 11.85 32.42
CA GLN A 517 17.70 11.35 32.21
C GLN A 517 17.56 9.93 32.77
N ILE A 518 16.78 9.81 33.85
CA ILE A 518 16.47 8.52 34.47
C ILE A 518 14.96 8.31 34.41
N GLU A 519 14.53 7.25 33.74
CA GLU A 519 13.14 6.82 33.66
C GLU A 519 12.96 5.50 34.40
N ILE A 520 12.04 5.46 35.37
CA ILE A 520 11.69 4.25 36.11
C ILE A 520 10.17 4.04 36.09
N ASP A 521 9.72 2.88 35.59
CA ASP A 521 8.30 2.51 35.41
C ASP A 521 7.46 3.66 34.79
N GLY A 522 7.96 4.23 33.69
CA GLY A 522 7.29 5.29 32.94
C GLY A 522 7.31 6.67 33.62
N LYS A 523 8.12 6.86 34.67
CA LYS A 523 8.26 8.14 35.37
C LYS A 523 9.70 8.66 35.29
N TYR A 524 9.84 9.90 34.84
CA TYR A 524 11.12 10.61 34.90
C TYR A 524 11.45 11.02 36.34
N ILE A 525 12.67 10.68 36.76
CA ILE A 525 13.21 11.04 38.06
C ILE A 525 14.01 12.35 37.90
N VAL A 526 13.36 13.48 38.18
CA VAL A 526 13.95 14.83 38.21
C VAL A 526 14.64 15.06 39.53
#